data_AF-A0A502E174-F1
#
_entry.id   AF-A0A502E174-F1
#
_cell.length_a   1.000
_cell.length_b   1.000
_cell.length_c   1.000
_cell.angle_alpha   90.00
_cell.angle_beta   90.00
_cell.angle_gamma   90.00
#
_symmetry.space_group_name_H-M   'P 1'
#
loop_
_entity.id
_entity.type
_entity.pdbx_description
1 polymer ?
#
loop_
_entity_poly.entity_id
_entity_poly.type
_entity_poly.pdbx_seq_one_letter_code
_entity_poly.pdbx_strand_id
1 'polypeptide(L)'
;MKQIILFLLCIIFSACENNEEKTILYKQLLNYRNDLKMDVKSKDFYILTTLEDNKFFNQRYDSLNKIKLDLEKSFDKVRYTDKKKILEIRDNFNNKYKLNVKFPSGNYDANITDSIFNRLVEVDFLRLIRSFQDEKMFIHGDKF
;
A
#
# COMPACT_ATOMS: atom_id res chain seq x y z
N MET A 1 -4.33 10.78 -21.61
CA MET A 1 -4.61 10.62 -20.16
C MET A 1 -3.38 10.48 -19.26
N LYS A 2 -2.13 10.59 -19.74
CA LYS A 2 -0.92 10.60 -18.88
C LYS A 2 -0.38 12.00 -18.56
N GLN A 3 -0.81 13.02 -19.29
CA GLN A 3 -0.34 14.41 -19.13
C GLN A 3 -1.17 15.25 -18.15
N ILE A 4 -2.42 14.85 -17.84
CA ILE A 4 -3.32 15.58 -16.94
C ILE A 4 -2.86 15.49 -15.48
N ILE A 5 -2.27 14.36 -15.08
CA ILE A 5 -1.76 14.16 -13.72
C ILE A 5 -0.56 15.06 -13.41
N LEU A 6 0.26 15.37 -14.43
CA LEU A 6 1.40 16.29 -14.27
C LEU A 6 0.93 17.75 -14.11
N PHE A 7 -0.17 18.12 -14.76
CA PHE A 7 -0.74 19.48 -14.69
C PHE A 7 -1.36 19.77 -13.32
N LEU A 8 -1.96 18.76 -12.68
CA LEU A 8 -2.51 18.86 -11.32
C LEU A 8 -1.44 19.12 -10.26
N LEU A 9 -0.18 18.71 -10.48
CA LEU A 9 0.93 18.99 -9.58
C LEU A 9 1.47 20.42 -9.70
N CYS A 10 1.34 21.05 -10.87
CA CYS A 10 1.81 22.42 -11.10
C CYS A 10 0.88 23.50 -10.51
N ILE A 11 -0.42 23.23 -10.38
CA ILE A 11 -1.40 24.18 -9.79
C ILE A 11 -1.17 24.36 -8.27
N ILE A 12 -0.47 23.42 -7.62
CA ILE A 12 -0.26 23.35 -6.16
C ILE A 12 0.68 24.44 -5.63
N PHE A 13 1.56 25.01 -6.46
CA PHE A 13 2.53 26.01 -6.01
C PHE A 13 2.08 27.47 -6.18
N SER A 14 0.94 27.71 -6.86
CA SER A 14 0.42 29.05 -7.17
C SER A 14 -0.79 29.49 -6.32
N ALA A 15 -1.36 28.63 -5.48
CA ALA A 15 -2.52 28.98 -4.66
C ALA A 15 -2.12 29.23 -3.20
N CYS A 16 -2.09 30.52 -2.87
CA CYS A 16 -2.01 31.02 -1.51
C CYS A 16 -3.24 30.53 -0.71
N GLU A 17 -2.99 29.86 0.41
CA GLU A 17 -3.90 29.53 1.53
C GLU A 17 -5.41 29.32 1.23
N ASN A 18 -5.78 28.10 0.80
CA ASN A 18 -7.17 27.64 0.96
C ASN A 18 -7.24 26.38 1.83
N ASN A 19 -7.75 26.54 3.06
CA ASN A 19 -8.00 25.47 4.03
C ASN A 19 -8.97 24.39 3.47
N GLU A 20 -9.86 24.79 2.57
CA GLU A 20 -10.82 23.92 1.91
C GLU A 20 -10.14 22.90 0.98
N GLU A 21 -9.16 23.31 0.17
CA GLU A 21 -8.42 22.42 -0.73
C GLU A 21 -7.66 21.33 0.04
N LYS A 22 -6.98 21.72 1.13
CA LYS A 22 -6.30 20.77 2.03
C LYS A 22 -7.28 19.74 2.61
N THR A 23 -8.48 20.18 2.96
CA THR A 23 -9.55 19.32 3.49
C THR A 23 -10.05 18.33 2.44
N ILE A 24 -10.25 18.78 1.20
CA ILE A 24 -10.67 17.93 0.09
C ILE A 24 -9.60 16.87 -0.22
N LEU A 25 -8.34 17.27 -0.34
CA LEU A 25 -7.23 16.37 -0.61
C LEU A 25 -7.08 15.31 0.50
N TYR A 26 -7.22 15.72 1.76
CA TYR A 26 -7.18 14.78 2.88
C TYR A 26 -8.35 13.78 2.83
N LYS A 27 -9.57 14.21 2.49
CA LYS A 27 -10.72 13.30 2.30
C LYS A 27 -10.47 12.31 1.17
N GLN A 28 -9.92 12.76 0.04
CA GLN A 28 -9.57 11.89 -1.08
C GLN A 28 -8.52 10.85 -0.69
N LEU A 29 -7.50 11.23 0.09
CA LEU A 29 -6.52 10.31 0.65
C LEU A 29 -7.19 9.24 1.54
N LEU A 30 -8.12 9.64 2.41
CA LEU A 30 -8.84 8.70 3.28
C LEU A 30 -9.71 7.73 2.48
N ASN A 31 -10.41 8.21 1.46
CA ASN A 31 -11.23 7.38 0.58
C ASN A 31 -10.37 6.36 -0.16
N TYR A 32 -9.28 6.83 -0.81
CA TYR A 32 -8.37 5.94 -1.52
C TYR A 32 -7.76 4.87 -0.62
N ARG A 33 -7.37 5.24 0.61
CA ARG A 33 -6.92 4.29 1.62
C ARG A 33 -8.01 3.25 1.96
N ASN A 34 -9.25 3.68 2.15
CA ASN A 34 -10.35 2.78 2.47
C ASN A 34 -10.64 1.81 1.33
N ASP A 35 -10.60 2.28 0.08
CA ASP A 35 -10.77 1.45 -1.10
C ASP A 35 -9.67 0.38 -1.19
N LEU A 36 -8.41 0.77 -0.98
CA LEU A 36 -7.29 -0.19 -0.93
C LEU A 36 -7.46 -1.22 0.19
N LYS A 37 -7.92 -0.79 1.37
CA LYS A 37 -8.17 -1.69 2.50
C LYS A 37 -9.29 -2.68 2.20
N MET A 38 -10.33 -2.23 1.50
CA MET A 38 -11.42 -3.10 1.06
C MET A 38 -10.93 -4.11 0.02
N ASP A 39 -10.14 -3.67 -0.97
CA ASP A 39 -9.56 -4.54 -2.00
C ASP A 39 -8.68 -5.64 -1.40
N VAL A 40 -7.76 -5.28 -0.49
CA VAL A 40 -6.90 -6.26 0.21
C VAL A 40 -7.73 -7.32 0.93
N LYS A 41 -8.81 -6.91 1.63
CA LYS A 41 -9.70 -7.84 2.34
C LYS A 41 -10.51 -8.73 1.40
N SER A 42 -11.03 -8.16 0.32
CA SER A 42 -11.77 -8.92 -0.69
C SER A 42 -10.87 -9.98 -1.33
N LYS A 43 -9.59 -9.67 -1.55
CA LYS A 43 -8.59 -10.61 -2.04
C LYS A 43 -8.30 -11.73 -1.05
N ASP A 44 -8.16 -11.41 0.24
CA ASP A 44 -8.02 -12.44 1.27
C ASP A 44 -9.20 -13.40 1.27
N PHE A 45 -10.43 -12.86 1.23
CA PHE A 45 -11.65 -13.67 1.18
C PHE A 45 -11.68 -14.57 -0.07
N TYR A 46 -11.40 -14.01 -1.24
CA TYR A 46 -11.36 -14.79 -2.48
C TYR A 46 -10.35 -15.93 -2.43
N ILE A 47 -9.13 -15.65 -1.97
CA ILE A 47 -8.09 -16.67 -1.86
C ILE A 47 -8.54 -17.78 -0.90
N LEU A 48 -9.04 -17.43 0.29
CA LEU A 48 -9.56 -18.40 1.26
C LEU A 48 -10.66 -19.29 0.66
N THR A 49 -11.63 -18.72 -0.05
CA THR A 49 -12.70 -19.51 -0.69
C THR A 49 -12.19 -20.43 -1.81
N THR A 50 -11.10 -20.06 -2.50
CA THR A 50 -10.50 -20.87 -3.57
C THR A 50 -9.66 -22.02 -3.00
N LEU A 51 -9.18 -21.88 -1.76
CA LEU A 51 -8.31 -22.82 -1.08
C LEU A 51 -9.03 -24.02 -0.47
N GLU A 52 -10.32 -23.88 -0.15
CA GLU A 52 -11.15 -24.96 0.40
C GLU A 52 -11.15 -26.21 -0.49
N ASP A 53 -10.86 -26.05 -1.79
CA ASP A 53 -10.87 -27.12 -2.78
C ASP A 53 -9.50 -27.80 -3.03
N ASN A 54 -8.39 -27.37 -2.40
CA ASN A 54 -7.05 -27.91 -2.71
C ASN A 54 -5.99 -27.86 -1.58
N LYS A 55 -5.57 -29.05 -1.10
CA LYS A 55 -4.60 -29.23 -0.01
C LYS A 55 -3.18 -28.69 -0.30
N PHE A 56 -2.70 -28.74 -1.55
CA PHE A 56 -1.37 -28.21 -1.90
C PHE A 56 -1.37 -26.68 -1.90
N PHE A 57 -2.45 -26.06 -2.37
CA PHE A 57 -2.59 -24.62 -2.32
C PHE A 57 -2.64 -24.08 -0.89
N ASN A 58 -3.19 -24.85 0.07
CA ASN A 58 -3.22 -24.48 1.49
C ASN A 58 -1.82 -24.22 2.08
N GLN A 59 -0.85 -25.11 1.85
CA GLN A 59 0.49 -24.96 2.42
C GLN A 59 1.26 -23.78 1.83
N ARG A 60 1.17 -23.57 0.51
CA ARG A 60 1.78 -22.42 -0.15
C ARG A 60 1.15 -21.13 0.35
N TYR A 61 -0.16 -21.09 0.49
CA TYR A 61 -0.86 -19.94 1.03
C TYR A 61 -0.46 -19.64 2.47
N ASP A 62 -0.39 -20.63 3.36
CA ASP A 62 0.00 -20.41 4.76
C ASP A 62 1.36 -19.73 4.88
N SER A 63 2.33 -20.15 4.05
CA SER A 63 3.66 -19.53 4.00
C SER A 63 3.62 -18.08 3.52
N LEU A 64 2.87 -17.80 2.44
CA LEU A 64 2.76 -16.45 1.89
C LEU A 64 1.92 -15.52 2.77
N ASN A 65 0.86 -16.05 3.38
CA ASN A 65 0.02 -15.34 4.33
C ASN A 65 0.83 -14.97 5.58
N LYS A 66 1.71 -15.87 6.06
CA LYS A 66 2.64 -15.53 7.14
C LYS A 66 3.54 -14.34 6.77
N ILE A 67 4.09 -14.31 5.56
CA ILE A 67 4.89 -13.18 5.08
C ILE A 67 4.09 -11.87 5.07
N LYS A 68 2.86 -11.90 4.57
CA LYS A 68 1.95 -10.75 4.56
C LYS A 68 1.67 -10.26 6.00
N LEU A 69 1.29 -11.16 6.90
CA LEU A 69 1.00 -10.83 8.30
C LEU A 69 2.22 -10.29 9.04
N ASP A 70 3.42 -10.79 8.73
CA ASP A 70 4.67 -10.29 9.31
C ASP A 70 4.98 -8.85 8.84
N LEU A 71 4.65 -8.50 7.59
CA LEU A 71 4.74 -7.12 7.11
C LEU A 71 3.76 -6.20 7.87
N GLU A 72 2.50 -6.60 7.98
CA GLU A 72 1.46 -5.84 8.70
C GLU A 72 1.87 -5.57 10.16
N LYS A 73 2.32 -6.62 10.86
CA LYS A 73 2.84 -6.49 12.23
C LYS A 73 4.06 -5.59 12.32
N SER A 74 4.99 -5.71 11.37
CA SER A 74 6.20 -4.88 11.35
C SER A 74 5.84 -3.41 11.17
N PHE A 75 4.89 -3.11 10.27
CA PHE A 75 4.38 -1.77 10.06
C PHE A 75 3.71 -1.20 11.32
N ASP A 76 2.76 -1.92 11.91
CA ASP A 76 2.03 -1.44 13.09
C ASP A 76 2.96 -1.14 14.27
N LYS A 77 4.02 -1.95 14.43
CA LYS A 77 5.05 -1.73 15.47
C LYS A 77 5.82 -0.42 15.28
N VAL A 78 6.05 0.01 14.04
CA VAL A 78 6.88 1.19 13.76
C VAL A 78 6.07 2.43 13.38
N ARG A 79 4.76 2.28 13.13
CA ARG A 79 3.87 3.27 12.51
C ARG A 79 3.92 4.68 13.14
N TYR A 80 4.25 4.81 14.41
CA TYR A 80 4.27 6.09 15.14
C TYR A 80 5.63 6.43 15.75
N THR A 81 6.71 5.75 15.36
CA THR A 81 8.01 5.89 16.02
C THR A 81 9.07 6.52 15.13
N ASP A 82 9.36 5.92 13.98
CA ASP A 82 10.49 6.33 13.15
C ASP A 82 10.12 6.29 11.66
N LYS A 83 10.04 7.49 11.07
CA LYS A 83 9.73 7.70 9.65
C LYS A 83 10.73 6.98 8.75
N LYS A 84 12.03 7.03 9.05
CA LYS A 84 13.07 6.40 8.22
C LYS A 84 12.91 4.88 8.25
N LYS A 85 12.74 4.32 9.45
CA LYS A 85 12.54 2.86 9.62
C LYS A 85 11.29 2.35 8.91
N ILE A 86 10.21 3.12 8.94
CA ILE A 86 8.98 2.83 8.18
C ILE A 86 9.28 2.72 6.69
N LEU A 87 10.00 3.69 6.11
CA LEU A 87 10.34 3.70 4.69
C LEU A 87 11.30 2.57 4.34
N GLU A 88 12.27 2.26 5.20
CA GLU A 88 13.16 1.12 5.02
C GLU A 88 12.39 -0.21 4.98
N ILE A 89 11.41 -0.42 5.86
CA ILE A 89 10.56 -1.63 5.83
C ILE A 89 9.80 -1.70 4.50
N ARG A 90 9.18 -0.60 4.07
CA ARG A 90 8.45 -0.49 2.80
C ARG A 90 9.35 -0.86 1.61
N ASP A 91 10.51 -0.21 1.51
CA ASP A 91 11.40 -0.35 0.36
C ASP A 91 12.07 -1.74 0.35
N ASN A 92 12.48 -2.24 1.52
CA ASN A 92 13.04 -3.59 1.64
C ASN A 92 12.03 -4.65 1.25
N PHE A 93 10.76 -4.53 1.66
CA PHE A 93 9.73 -5.50 1.28
C PHE A 93 9.47 -5.46 -0.24
N ASN A 94 9.31 -4.26 -0.82
CA ASN A 94 9.12 -4.06 -2.25
C ASN A 94 10.24 -4.73 -3.07
N ASN A 95 11.49 -4.51 -2.67
CA ASN A 95 12.69 -5.03 -3.33
C ASN A 95 12.82 -6.55 -3.14
N LYS A 96 12.66 -7.03 -1.91
CA LYS A 96 12.79 -8.46 -1.55
C LYS A 96 11.85 -9.33 -2.37
N TYR A 97 10.61 -8.87 -2.59
CA TYR A 97 9.60 -9.62 -3.33
C TYR A 97 9.44 -9.17 -4.79
N LYS A 98 10.26 -8.22 -5.25
CA LYS A 98 10.28 -7.69 -6.62
C LYS A 98 8.90 -7.21 -7.09
N LEU A 99 8.16 -6.50 -6.22
CA LEU A 99 6.77 -6.06 -6.49
C LEU A 99 6.69 -4.84 -7.41
N ASN A 100 7.84 -4.20 -7.70
CA ASN A 100 7.94 -3.05 -8.60
C ASN A 100 6.94 -1.91 -8.28
N VAL A 101 6.49 -1.81 -7.03
CA VAL A 101 5.58 -0.73 -6.62
C VAL A 101 6.35 0.57 -6.64
N LYS A 102 5.88 1.52 -7.43
CA LYS A 102 6.48 2.86 -7.51
C LYS A 102 5.92 3.72 -6.38
N PHE A 103 6.81 4.13 -5.50
CA PHE A 103 6.54 5.15 -4.49
C PHE A 103 7.07 6.50 -4.98
N PRO A 104 6.39 7.61 -4.68
CA PRO A 104 7.01 8.92 -4.82
C PRO A 104 8.32 8.89 -4.04
N SER A 105 9.42 9.23 -4.71
CA SER A 105 10.79 8.99 -4.26
C SER A 105 11.04 9.61 -2.89
N GLY A 106 11.22 8.76 -1.87
CA GLY A 106 12.09 8.90 -0.70
C GLY A 106 11.88 10.05 0.30
N ASN A 107 11.40 11.21 -0.11
CA ASN A 107 11.23 12.38 0.73
C ASN A 107 9.76 12.75 0.75
N TYR A 108 9.02 12.09 1.64
CA TYR A 108 7.96 12.81 2.30
C TYR A 108 8.56 14.14 2.80
N ASP A 109 8.07 15.27 2.27
CA ASP A 109 8.60 16.59 2.59
C ASP A 109 8.79 16.72 4.11
N ALA A 110 9.92 17.26 4.56
CA ALA A 110 10.22 17.46 5.98
C ALA A 110 9.11 18.25 6.69
N ASN A 111 8.30 19.00 5.93
CA ASN A 111 7.19 19.80 6.41
C ASN A 111 5.85 19.05 6.54
N ILE A 112 5.76 17.74 6.25
CA ILE A 112 4.51 17.01 6.48
C ILE A 112 4.33 16.60 7.94
N THR A 113 3.11 16.84 8.45
CA THR A 113 2.74 16.43 9.80
C THR A 113 2.76 14.91 9.93
N ASP A 114 3.00 14.41 11.14
CA ASP A 114 3.03 12.97 11.42
C ASP A 114 1.69 12.30 11.07
N SER A 115 0.57 13.01 11.28
CA SER A 115 -0.75 12.52 10.89
C SER A 115 -0.85 12.26 9.38
N ILE A 116 -0.40 13.21 8.56
CA ILE A 116 -0.42 13.07 7.09
C ILE A 116 0.57 11.99 6.65
N PHE A 117 1.78 12.00 7.20
CA PHE A 117 2.80 10.98 6.94
C PHE A 117 2.25 9.56 7.21
N ASN A 118 1.63 9.35 8.36
CA ASN A 118 1.09 8.05 8.75
C ASN A 118 -0.03 7.56 7.82
N ARG A 119 -0.80 8.47 7.23
CA ARG A 119 -1.84 8.14 6.25
C ARG A 119 -1.25 7.81 4.89
N LEU A 120 -0.27 8.57 4.43
CA LEU A 120 0.40 8.30 3.16
C LEU A 120 1.15 6.97 3.19
N VAL A 121 1.86 6.70 4.28
CA VAL A 121 2.53 5.43 4.48
C VAL A 121 1.55 4.27 4.59
N GLU A 122 0.43 4.44 5.30
CA GLU A 122 -0.62 3.39 5.35
C GLU A 122 -1.11 3.03 3.94
N VAL A 123 -1.25 4.02 3.06
CA VAL A 123 -1.54 3.79 1.63
C VAL A 123 -0.41 3.02 0.93
N ASP A 124 0.85 3.40 1.13
CA ASP A 124 1.99 2.69 0.54
C ASP A 124 2.04 1.21 0.96
N PHE A 125 1.81 0.92 2.25
CA PHE A 125 1.78 -0.45 2.77
C PHE A 125 0.60 -1.25 2.21
N LEU A 126 -0.59 -0.66 2.12
CA LEU A 126 -1.73 -1.31 1.49
C LEU A 126 -1.47 -1.62 0.01
N ARG A 127 -0.78 -0.73 -0.72
CA ARG A 127 -0.37 -0.98 -2.12
C ARG A 127 0.64 -2.13 -2.21
N LEU A 128 1.58 -2.25 -1.27
CA LEU A 128 2.51 -3.40 -1.21
C LEU A 128 1.78 -4.71 -0.97
N ILE A 129 0.86 -4.73 0.01
CA ILE A 129 0.09 -5.93 0.34
C ILE A 129 -0.73 -6.37 -0.88
N ARG A 130 -1.41 -5.43 -1.53
CA ARG A 130 -2.17 -5.67 -2.75
C ARG A 130 -1.31 -6.27 -3.87
N SER A 131 -0.14 -5.68 -4.15
CA SER A 131 0.79 -6.19 -5.17
C SER A 131 1.33 -7.57 -4.81
N PHE A 132 1.64 -7.80 -3.52
CA PHE A 132 2.10 -9.08 -3.04
C PHE A 132 1.03 -10.17 -3.19
N GLN A 133 -0.23 -9.85 -2.86
CA GLN A 133 -1.36 -10.74 -3.11
C GLN A 133 -1.43 -11.06 -4.61
N ASP A 134 -1.47 -10.05 -5.48
CA ASP A 134 -1.62 -10.22 -6.94
C ASP A 134 -0.50 -11.05 -7.57
N GLU A 135 0.75 -10.78 -7.21
CA GLU A 135 1.89 -11.41 -7.86
C GLU A 135 2.31 -12.74 -7.26
N LYS A 136 2.07 -12.94 -5.95
CA LYS A 136 2.62 -14.10 -5.21
C LYS A 136 1.55 -15.06 -4.73
N MET A 137 0.40 -14.54 -4.30
CA MET A 137 -0.67 -15.31 -3.66
C MET A 137 -1.76 -15.75 -4.64
N PHE A 138 -2.14 -14.89 -5.60
CA PHE A 138 -3.07 -15.26 -6.65
C PHE A 138 -2.43 -16.25 -7.61
N ILE A 139 -3.08 -17.39 -7.80
CA ILE A 139 -2.74 -18.34 -8.85
C ILE A 139 -3.33 -17.79 -10.14
N HIS A 140 -2.48 -17.24 -11.00
CA HIS A 140 -2.84 -17.09 -12.40
C HIS A 140 -2.91 -18.52 -12.95
N GLY A 141 -3.96 -18.87 -13.69
CA GLY A 141 -4.27 -20.23 -14.15
C GLY A 141 -3.20 -20.94 -15.00
N ASP A 142 -1.99 -20.39 -15.10
CA ASP A 142 -0.86 -20.97 -15.79
C ASP A 142 0.02 -21.73 -14.80
N LYS A 143 -0.32 -23.00 -14.60
CA LYS A 143 0.56 -24.17 -14.39
C LYS A 143 -0.24 -25.29 -13.71
N PHE A 144 -1.11 -25.91 -14.50
CA PHE A 144 -1.36 -27.35 -14.40
C PHE A 144 -0.54 -28.02 -15.50
#